data_AF-A0A7S1L063-F1
#
_entry.id   AF-A0A7S1L063-F1
#
_cell.length_a   1.000
_cell.length_b   1.000
_cell.length_c   1.000
_cell.angle_alpha   90.00
_cell.angle_beta   90.00
_cell.angle_gamma   90.00
#
_symmetry.space_group_name_H-M   'P 1'
#
loop_
_entity.id
_entity.type
_entity.pdbx_description
1 polymer ?
#
loop_
_entity_poly.entity_id
_entity_poly.type
_entity_poly.pdbx_seq_one_letter_code
_entity_poly.pdbx_strand_id
1 'polypeptide(L)'
;CGLRVGSNSSSPDNRGFDRLLCAYASPKAAYQIAREKDALYAHALFALKDENLGIMEANFAPLICMLLDTIHENRRSLVQDLRNGHIWDRRLPEGVPAPELRGAIDAA
;
A
#
# COMPACT_ATOMS: atom_id res chain seq x y z
N CYS A 1 -26.82 -22.20 11.66
CA CYS A 1 -26.06 -21.55 12.76
C CYS A 1 -24.60 -21.92 12.60
N GLY A 2 -23.66 -21.00 12.82
CA GLY A 2 -22.23 -21.27 12.67
C GLY A 2 -21.46 -20.44 13.69
N LEU A 3 -20.53 -21.08 14.40
CA LEU A 3 -19.57 -20.40 15.27
C LEU A 3 -18.61 -19.59 14.40
N ARG A 4 -18.49 -18.29 14.67
CA ARG A 4 -17.47 -17.45 14.03
C ARG A 4 -16.13 -17.79 14.65
N VAL A 5 -15.30 -18.53 13.92
CA VAL A 5 -13.89 -18.76 14.28
C VAL A 5 -13.07 -17.69 13.57
N GLY A 6 -12.35 -16.89 14.33
CA GLY A 6 -11.51 -15.81 13.83
C GLY A 6 -10.54 -15.31 14.89
N SER A 7 -9.58 -14.50 14.49
CA SER A 7 -8.58 -13.91 15.38
C SER A 7 -9.25 -13.04 16.46
N ASN A 8 -8.70 -13.02 17.67
CA ASN A 8 -9.15 -12.13 18.75
C ASN A 8 -8.66 -10.67 18.61
N SER A 9 -7.88 -10.38 17.56
CA SER A 9 -7.37 -9.05 17.27
C SER A 9 -8.47 -8.17 16.68
N SER A 10 -8.30 -6.85 16.77
CA SER A 10 -9.19 -5.86 16.18
C SER A 10 -9.30 -6.08 14.67
N SER A 11 -10.37 -6.72 14.23
CA SER A 11 -10.67 -6.81 12.80
C SER A 11 -11.08 -5.44 12.26
N PRO A 12 -10.77 -5.14 10.98
CA PRO A 12 -11.22 -3.93 10.30
C PRO A 12 -12.75 -3.77 10.29
N ASP A 13 -13.46 -4.89 10.46
CA ASP A 13 -14.92 -4.96 10.51
C ASP A 13 -15.51 -4.68 11.90
N ASN A 14 -14.67 -4.50 12.92
CA ASN A 14 -15.12 -4.15 14.26
C ASN A 14 -15.53 -2.66 14.31
N ARG A 15 -16.68 -2.34 14.93
CA ARG A 15 -17.16 -0.96 15.12
C ARG A 15 -16.17 -0.05 15.86
N GLY A 16 -15.29 -0.62 16.69
CA GLY A 16 -14.23 0.13 17.36
C GLY A 16 -13.12 0.60 16.42
N PHE A 17 -12.89 -0.11 15.30
CA PHE A 17 -11.83 0.20 14.34
C PHE A 17 -12.06 1.54 13.64
N ASP A 18 -13.32 1.87 13.32
CA ASP A 18 -13.68 3.13 12.66
C ASP A 18 -13.27 4.37 13.48
N ARG A 19 -13.23 4.24 14.81
CA ARG A 19 -12.78 5.32 15.70
C ARG A 19 -11.27 5.50 15.71
N LEU A 20 -10.51 4.45 15.39
CA LEU A 20 -9.05 4.46 15.36
C LEU A 20 -8.52 4.93 14.00
N LEU A 21 -9.34 4.88 12.94
CA LEU A 21 -8.93 5.27 11.59
C LEU A 21 -8.35 6.68 11.48
N CYS A 22 -8.78 7.62 12.33
CA CYS A 22 -8.24 8.98 12.32
C CYS A 22 -6.76 9.06 12.77
N ALA A 23 -6.26 8.02 13.45
CA ALA A 23 -4.87 7.93 13.90
C ALA A 23 -3.98 7.16 12.91
N TYR A 24 -4.55 6.57 11.86
CA TYR A 24 -3.80 5.77 10.89
C TYR A 24 -3.70 6.47 9.53
N ALA A 25 -2.52 6.40 8.92
CA ALA A 25 -2.31 6.90 7.56
C ALA A 25 -3.12 6.10 6.51
N SER A 26 -3.34 4.80 6.76
CA SER A 26 -4.03 3.91 5.84
C SER A 26 -5.55 4.01 5.99
N PRO A 27 -6.31 4.14 4.89
CA PRO A 27 -7.77 4.12 4.94
C PRO A 27 -8.29 2.71 5.20
N LYS A 28 -9.54 2.61 5.69
CA LYS A 28 -10.23 1.33 5.94
C LYS A 28 -10.15 0.36 4.76
N ALA A 29 -10.27 0.88 3.53
CA ALA A 29 -10.22 0.09 2.32
C ALA A 29 -8.92 -0.72 2.17
N ALA A 30 -7.77 -0.20 2.64
CA ALA A 30 -6.49 -0.91 2.56
C ALA A 30 -6.50 -2.19 3.41
N TYR A 31 -7.18 -2.17 4.56
CA TYR A 31 -7.31 -3.31 5.47
C TYR A 31 -8.29 -4.38 4.98
N GLN A 32 -9.11 -4.07 3.97
CA GLN A 32 -10.09 -4.98 3.38
C GLN A 32 -9.57 -5.70 2.13
N ILE A 33 -8.36 -5.37 1.68
CA ILE A 33 -7.71 -6.03 0.55
C ILE A 33 -7.35 -7.46 0.96
N ALA A 34 -7.98 -8.43 0.30
CA ALA A 34 -7.81 -9.85 0.64
C ALA A 34 -6.40 -10.39 0.34
N ARG A 35 -5.73 -9.84 -0.69
CA ARG A 35 -4.41 -10.31 -1.11
C ARG A 35 -3.34 -9.53 -0.37
N GLU A 36 -2.59 -10.21 0.49
CA GLU A 36 -1.58 -9.61 1.38
C GLU A 36 -0.60 -8.68 0.64
N LYS A 37 -0.05 -9.12 -0.51
CA LYS A 37 0.89 -8.31 -1.31
C LYS A 37 0.29 -6.98 -1.79
N ASP A 38 -1.00 -6.97 -2.12
CA ASP A 38 -1.67 -5.76 -2.57
C ASP A 38 -2.04 -4.87 -1.38
N ALA A 39 -2.38 -5.47 -0.24
CA ALA A 39 -2.61 -4.74 1.01
C ALA A 39 -1.34 -4.04 1.49
N LEU A 40 -0.19 -4.74 1.52
CA LEU A 40 1.10 -4.18 1.89
C LEU A 40 1.51 -3.05 0.94
N TYR A 41 1.25 -3.18 -0.36
CA TYR A 41 1.52 -2.11 -1.33
C TYR A 41 0.66 -0.88 -1.07
N ALA A 42 -0.63 -1.06 -0.79
CA ALA A 42 -1.52 0.04 -0.44
C ALA A 42 -1.06 0.73 0.87
N HIS A 43 -0.76 -0.04 1.91
CA HIS A 43 -0.22 0.48 3.17
C HIS A 43 1.09 1.26 2.94
N ALA A 44 1.98 0.77 2.08
CA ALA A 44 3.21 1.46 1.71
C ALA A 44 2.94 2.81 1.01
N LEU A 45 1.98 2.87 0.07
CA LEU A 45 1.60 4.12 -0.59
C LEU A 45 1.12 5.17 0.40
N PHE A 46 0.23 4.80 1.31
CA PHE A 46 -0.30 5.74 2.31
C PHE A 46 0.74 6.13 3.35
N ALA A 47 1.59 5.19 3.77
CA ALA A 47 2.70 5.47 4.69
C ALA A 47 3.70 6.46 4.07
N LEU A 48 4.08 6.28 2.80
CA LEU A 48 5.02 7.16 2.11
C LEU A 48 4.43 8.53 1.74
N LYS A 49 3.10 8.63 1.64
CA LYS A 49 2.40 9.89 1.35
C LYS A 49 2.21 10.77 2.58
N ASP A 50 2.15 10.18 3.77
CA ASP A 50 1.90 10.90 5.01
C ASP A 50 3.19 11.52 5.56
N GLU A 51 3.32 12.84 5.41
CA GLU A 51 4.45 13.61 5.94
C GLU A 51 4.51 13.63 7.48
N ASN A 52 3.40 13.30 8.16
CA ASN A 52 3.30 13.30 9.62
C ASN A 52 3.37 11.89 10.22
N LEU A 53 3.75 10.87 9.43
CA LEU A 53 3.86 9.50 9.91
C LEU A 53 4.97 9.38 10.96
N GLY A 54 4.59 9.29 12.24
CA GLY A 54 5.54 9.18 13.36
C GLY A 54 5.78 7.76 13.85
N ILE A 55 4.82 6.84 13.67
CA ILE A 55 4.85 5.50 14.25
C ILE A 55 4.32 4.49 13.21
N MET A 56 5.03 3.36 13.09
CA MET A 56 4.55 2.17 12.38
C MET A 56 4.20 1.08 13.40
N GLU A 57 2.96 0.60 13.37
CA GLU A 57 2.45 -0.42 14.29
C GLU A 57 1.83 -1.59 13.53
N ALA A 58 2.05 -2.81 14.03
CA ALA A 58 1.38 -4.01 13.57
C ALA A 58 1.28 -5.01 14.72
N ASN A 59 0.34 -5.97 14.61
CA ASN A 59 0.15 -7.02 15.62
C ASN A 59 1.41 -7.87 15.86
N PHE A 60 2.28 -7.99 14.86
CA PHE A 60 3.50 -8.80 14.93
C PHE A 60 4.64 -8.10 14.18
N ALA A 61 5.85 -8.17 14.74
CA ALA A 61 7.05 -7.58 14.14
C ALA A 61 7.30 -7.97 12.67
N PRO A 62 7.07 -9.22 12.22
CA PRO A 62 7.27 -9.60 10.82
C PRO A 62 6.43 -8.79 9.82
N LEU A 63 5.25 -8.29 10.21
CA LEU A 63 4.42 -7.46 9.33
C LEU A 63 5.11 -6.13 8.98
N ILE A 64 5.84 -5.56 9.94
CA ILE A 64 6.63 -4.34 9.70
C ILE A 64 7.80 -4.65 8.77
N CYS A 65 8.51 -5.77 8.98
CA CYS A 65 9.58 -6.19 8.08
C CYS A 65 9.06 -6.37 6.64
N MET A 66 7.93 -7.08 6.46
CA MET A 66 7.32 -7.29 5.15
C MET A 66 6.88 -5.99 4.48
N LEU A 67 6.39 -5.01 5.25
CA LEU A 67 6.08 -3.69 4.72
C LEU A 67 7.34 -2.98 4.22
N LEU A 68 8.43 -3.00 5.00
CA LEU A 68 9.71 -2.41 4.62
C LEU A 68 10.32 -3.10 3.37
N ASP A 69 10.25 -4.43 3.30
CA ASP A 69 10.67 -5.19 2.13
C ASP A 69 9.83 -4.81 0.91
N THR A 70 8.51 -4.68 1.07
CA THR A 70 7.61 -4.24 0.00
C THR A 70 7.99 -2.85 -0.53
N ILE A 71 8.32 -1.92 0.37
CA ILE A 71 8.79 -0.58 0.00
C ILE A 71 10.12 -0.67 -0.77
N HIS A 72 11.06 -1.48 -0.29
CA HIS A 72 12.36 -1.63 -0.90
C HIS A 72 12.28 -2.22 -2.32
N GLU A 73 11.58 -3.34 -2.47
CA GLU A 73 11.42 -4.05 -3.74
C GLU A 73 10.66 -3.23 -4.77
N ASN A 74 9.64 -2.48 -4.34
CA ASN A 74 8.75 -1.75 -5.24
C ASN A 74 9.03 -0.24 -5.31
N ARG A 75 10.18 0.22 -4.80
CA ARG A 75 10.53 1.65 -4.68
C ARG A 75 10.24 2.48 -5.93
N ARG A 76 10.56 1.94 -7.12
CA ARG A 76 10.39 2.66 -8.39
C ARG A 76 8.92 2.85 -8.72
N SER A 77 8.13 1.78 -8.61
CA SER A 77 6.69 1.80 -8.86
C SER A 77 5.97 2.69 -7.84
N LEU A 78 6.30 2.58 -6.55
CA LEU A 78 5.71 3.40 -5.50
C LEU A 78 5.94 4.89 -5.72
N VAL A 79 7.18 5.30 -6.03
CA VAL A 79 7.51 6.70 -6.33
C VAL A 79 6.75 7.19 -7.56
N GLN A 80 6.63 6.33 -8.58
CA GLN A 80 5.94 6.68 -9.81
C GLN A 80 4.43 6.85 -9.60
N ASP A 81 3.79 5.92 -8.89
CA ASP A 81 2.36 5.99 -8.57
C ASP A 81 2.05 7.20 -7.69
N LEU A 82 2.92 7.51 -6.71
CA LEU A 82 2.78 8.70 -5.86
C LEU A 82 2.91 10.00 -6.67
N ARG A 83 3.88 10.09 -7.58
CA ARG A 83 4.07 11.25 -8.45
C ARG A 83 2.90 11.46 -9.42
N ASN A 84 2.39 10.36 -9.96
CA ASN A 84 1.31 10.38 -10.94
C ASN A 84 -0.08 10.56 -10.31
N GLY A 85 -0.20 10.32 -8.99
CA GLY A 85 -1.48 10.37 -8.27
C GLY A 85 -2.45 9.23 -8.60
N HIS A 86 -1.99 8.16 -9.28
CA HIS A 86 -2.79 6.98 -9.59
C HIS A 86 -1.92 5.73 -9.58
N ILE A 87 -2.51 4.59 -9.21
CA ILE A 87 -1.83 3.29 -9.19
C ILE A 87 -1.83 2.77 -10.62
N TRP A 88 -0.66 2.52 -11.21
CA TRP A 88 -0.59 1.85 -12.50
C TRP A 88 -1.02 0.39 -12.38
N ASP A 89 -1.86 -0.05 -13.32
CA ASP A 89 -2.22 -1.46 -13.41
C ASP A 89 -0.94 -2.27 -13.67
N ARG A 90 -0.57 -3.15 -12.73
CA ARG A 90 0.53 -4.12 -12.90
C ARG A 90 0.29 -5.07 -14.08
N ARG A 91 -0.90 -5.07 -14.70
CA ARG A 91 -1.19 -5.74 -15.98
C ARG A 91 -0.80 -4.92 -17.22
N LEU A 92 0.34 -4.25 -17.21
CA LEU A 92 0.98 -3.96 -18.49
C LEU A 92 1.82 -5.19 -18.86
N PRO A 93 1.39 -6.00 -19.85
CA PRO A 93 2.20 -7.07 -20.40
C PRO A 93 3.50 -6.50 -20.96
N GLU A 94 4.54 -7.33 -21.02
CA GLU A 94 5.77 -7.06 -21.77
C GLU A 94 5.45 -6.34 -23.09
N GLY A 95 5.85 -5.07 -23.20
CA GLY A 95 5.46 -4.23 -24.34
C GLY A 95 5.51 -2.73 -24.11
N VAL A 96 6.25 -2.23 -23.11
CA VAL A 96 6.60 -0.81 -23.05
C VAL A 96 7.68 -0.57 -24.12
N PRO A 97 7.45 0.28 -25.13
CA PRO A 97 8.52 0.64 -26.06
C PRO A 97 9.69 1.26 -25.31
N ALA A 98 10.89 0.99 -25.80
CA ALA A 98 12.17 1.43 -25.28
C ALA A 98 12.23 2.95 -25.00
N PRO A 99 13.25 3.45 -24.25
CA PRO A 99 13.34 4.80 -23.66
C PRO A 99 13.48 5.98 -24.66
N GLU A 100 12.82 5.93 -25.81
CA GLU A 100 12.92 6.94 -26.86
C GLU A 100 11.98 8.14 -26.64
N LEU A 101 10.92 7.98 -25.84
CA LEU A 101 9.97 9.06 -25.57
C LEU A 101 10.55 10.19 -24.71
N ARG A 102 11.52 9.88 -23.85
CA ARG A 102 12.12 10.87 -22.94
C ARG A 102 13.15 11.76 -23.66
N GLY A 103 13.87 11.21 -24.63
CA GLY A 103 14.78 11.98 -25.50
C GLY A 103 14.06 12.88 -26.50
N ALA A 104 12.84 12.51 -26.92
CA ALA A 104 12.04 13.32 -27.84
C ALA A 104 11.42 14.57 -27.18
N ILE A 105 11.18 14.54 -25.86
CA ILE A 105 10.62 15.68 -25.11
C ILE A 105 11.72 16.70 -24.75
N ASP A 106 12.95 16.25 -24.52
CA ASP A 106 14.08 17.13 -24.17
C ASP A 106 14.73 17.82 -25.41
N ALA A 107 14.33 17.43 -26.63
CA ALA A 107 14.83 17.98 -27.90
C ALA A 107 13.84 18.92 -28.62
N ALA A 108 12.71 19.25 -27.98
CA ALA A 108 11.70 20.21 -28.47
C ALA A 108 11.72 21.48 -27.62
#